data_AF-A0A7W8UQY6-F1
#
_entry.id   AF-A0A7W8UQY6-F1
#
_cell.length_a   1.000
_cell.length_b   1.000
_cell.length_c   1.000
_cell.angle_alpha   90.00
_cell.angle_beta   90.00
_cell.angle_gamma   90.00
#
_symmetry.space_group_name_H-M   'P 1'
#
loop_
_entity.id
_entity.type
_entity.pdbx_description
1 polymer ?
#
loop_
_entity_poly.entity_id
_entity_poly.type
_entity_poly.pdbx_seq_one_letter_code
_entity_poly.pdbx_strand_id
1 'polypeptide(L)' 'MSSRSRKRRAKLRPPDVGDGLDTATVDRYEPDYAQSCEACGEGPTVTGLRDGAVVLDTCLCGPCCFGDARMVDPCTWNG' A
#
# COMPACT_ATOMS: atom_id res chain seq x y z
N MET A 1 28.65 37.25 -24.06
CA MET A 1 27.43 37.71 -23.36
C MET A 1 26.26 37.33 -24.27
N SER A 2 25.22 36.57 -23.92
CA SER A 2 24.63 36.26 -22.63
C SER A 2 23.89 34.91 -22.71
N SER A 3 24.28 34.02 -21.81
CA SER A 3 23.64 32.76 -21.46
C SER A 3 22.34 33.05 -20.70
N ARG A 4 21.15 32.75 -21.26
CA ARG A 4 19.87 32.85 -20.54
C ARG A 4 18.76 32.05 -21.23
N SER A 5 18.74 30.73 -21.04
CA SER A 5 17.48 29.97 -21.02
C SER A 5 17.63 28.61 -20.32
N ARG A 6 18.18 28.66 -19.10
CA ARG A 6 17.90 27.67 -18.06
C ARG A 6 16.92 28.35 -17.12
N LYS A 7 15.68 27.86 -17.03
CA LYS A 7 14.77 27.91 -15.87
C LYS A 7 13.33 27.74 -16.36
N ARG A 8 12.56 26.90 -15.66
CA ARG A 8 11.13 26.60 -15.81
C ARG A 8 10.74 25.36 -16.64
N ARG A 9 11.45 24.26 -16.44
CA ARG A 9 10.75 22.98 -16.23
C ARG A 9 11.10 22.55 -14.82
N ALA A 10 10.44 23.19 -13.85
CA ALA A 10 10.26 22.57 -12.55
C ALA A 10 9.50 21.28 -12.85
N LYS A 11 10.26 20.19 -13.03
CA LYS A 11 9.71 18.85 -12.99
C LYS A 11 8.96 18.83 -11.67
N LEU A 12 7.64 18.76 -11.75
CA LEU A 12 6.82 18.22 -10.68
C LEU A 12 7.41 16.84 -10.45
N ARG A 13 8.38 16.77 -9.55
CA ARG A 13 8.81 15.49 -9.00
C ARG A 13 7.52 14.93 -8.41
N PRO A 14 7.05 13.74 -8.79
CA PRO A 14 6.13 13.04 -7.91
C PRO A 14 6.78 13.07 -6.51
N PRO A 15 6.01 13.30 -5.44
CA PRO A 15 6.57 13.25 -4.09
C PRO A 15 7.40 11.96 -4.00
N ASP A 16 8.62 12.07 -3.47
CA ASP A 16 9.50 10.94 -3.22
C ASP A 16 8.72 9.94 -2.33
N VAL A 17 7.93 9.06 -2.95
CA VAL A 17 7.37 7.86 -2.34
C VAL A 17 8.59 7.01 -2.10
N GLY A 18 9.04 7.02 -0.84
CA GLY A 18 10.18 6.24 -0.40
C GLY A 18 10.03 4.81 -0.86
N ASP A 19 11.14 4.23 -1.30
CA ASP A 19 11.34 2.84 -1.73
C ASP A 19 11.14 1.82 -0.59
N GLY A 20 10.26 2.13 0.35
CA GLY A 20 9.92 1.31 1.49
C GLY A 20 8.42 1.14 1.52
N LEU A 21 7.98 -0.11 1.47
CA LEU A 21 6.69 -0.56 1.96
C LEU A 21 6.63 -0.22 3.46
N ASP A 22 6.49 1.05 3.80
CA ASP A 22 6.59 1.55 5.15
C ASP A 22 5.26 1.26 5.85
N THR A 23 5.09 0.01 6.25
CA THR A 23 3.95 -0.47 7.06
C THR A 23 3.80 0.34 8.34
N ALA A 24 4.85 1.07 8.78
CA ALA A 24 4.76 2.00 9.90
C ALA A 24 3.90 3.24 9.61
N THR A 25 3.40 3.39 8.38
CA THR A 25 2.45 4.44 8.02
C THR A 25 0.99 4.02 7.98
N VAL A 26 0.68 2.72 8.05
CA VAL A 26 -0.69 2.19 8.03
C VAL A 26 -1.31 2.32 9.42
N ASP A 27 -2.50 2.93 9.51
CA ASP A 27 -3.26 3.01 10.75
C ASP A 27 -4.37 1.95 10.84
N ARG A 28 -4.80 1.42 9.69
CA ARG A 28 -5.86 0.40 9.61
C ARG A 28 -5.70 -0.49 8.39
N TYR A 29 -5.97 -1.77 8.56
CA TYR A 29 -6.10 -2.73 7.46
C TYR A 29 -7.58 -2.98 7.14
N GLU A 30 -7.92 -2.94 5.85
CA GLU A 30 -9.24 -3.29 5.33
C GLU A 30 -9.16 -4.42 4.29
N PRO A 31 -10.18 -5.29 4.24
CA PRO A 31 -10.25 -6.36 3.25
C PRO A 31 -10.71 -5.84 1.89
N ASP A 32 -9.92 -6.13 0.86
CA ASP A 32 -10.35 -5.96 -0.54
C ASP A 32 -10.82 -7.31 -1.11
N TYR A 33 -12.13 -7.40 -1.38
CA TYR A 33 -12.77 -8.57 -1.96
C TYR A 33 -12.82 -8.52 -3.51
N ALA A 34 -12.40 -7.41 -4.12
CA ALA A 34 -12.35 -7.28 -5.57
C ALA A 34 -11.11 -7.95 -6.17
N GLN A 35 -10.08 -8.19 -5.36
CA GLN A 35 -8.84 -8.82 -5.74
C GLN A 35 -8.69 -10.22 -5.13
N SER A 36 -7.78 -11.01 -5.70
CA SER A 36 -7.39 -12.32 -5.19
C SER A 36 -5.91 -12.32 -4.84
N CYS A 37 -5.53 -13.09 -3.82
CA CYS A 37 -4.16 -13.23 -3.37
C CYS A 37 -3.27 -13.76 -4.49
N GLU A 38 -2.17 -13.07 -4.79
CA GLU A 38 -1.22 -13.53 -5.81
C GLU A 38 -0.47 -14.80 -5.41
N ALA A 39 -0.37 -15.10 -4.11
CA ALA A 39 0.37 -16.25 -3.59
C ALA A 39 -0.46 -17.55 -3.54
N CYS A 40 -1.72 -17.49 -3.10
CA CYS A 40 -2.57 -18.67 -2.94
C CYS A 40 -3.89 -18.65 -3.73
N GLY A 41 -4.25 -17.51 -4.33
CA GLY A 41 -5.50 -17.33 -5.07
C GLY A 41 -6.74 -17.09 -4.20
N GLU A 42 -6.65 -17.18 -2.87
CA GLU A 42 -7.76 -16.89 -1.96
C GLU A 42 -7.93 -15.39 -1.71
N GLY A 43 -9.04 -14.99 -1.10
CA GLY A 43 -9.31 -13.60 -0.72
C GLY A 43 -10.08 -13.52 0.59
N PRO A 44 -10.29 -12.31 1.15
CA PRO A 44 -9.90 -11.01 0.61
C PRO A 44 -8.40 -10.70 0.71
N THR A 45 -7.89 -9.80 -0.15
CA THR A 45 -6.54 -9.23 0.00
C THR A 45 -6.50 -8.13 1.07
N VAL A 46 -5.31 -7.83 1.58
CA VAL A 46 -5.10 -6.84 2.63
C VAL A 46 -4.73 -5.50 1.99
N THR A 47 -5.52 -4.47 2.29
CA THR A 47 -5.25 -3.08 1.94
C THR A 47 -4.98 -2.28 3.21
N GLY A 48 -3.86 -1.58 3.29
CA GLY A 48 -3.55 -0.66 4.38
C GLY A 48 -3.98 0.76 4.05
N LEU A 49 -4.75 1.34 4.97
CA LEU A 49 -5.20 2.71 4.95
C LEU A 49 -4.34 3.57 5.89
N ARG A 50 -4.31 4.87 5.60
CA ARG A 50 -3.89 5.93 6.50
C ARG A 50 -4.79 7.14 6.30
N ASP A 51 -5.39 7.65 7.37
CA ASP A 51 -6.29 8.82 7.29
C ASP A 51 -7.40 8.63 6.23
N GLY A 52 -7.87 7.39 6.03
CA GLY A 52 -8.90 7.02 5.06
C GLY A 52 -8.43 6.91 3.59
N ALA A 53 -7.13 7.09 3.32
CA ALA A 53 -6.54 6.88 2.00
C ALA A 53 -5.75 5.57 1.94
N VAL A 54 -5.82 4.86 0.81
CA VAL A 54 -5.00 3.66 0.58
C VAL A 54 -3.53 4.07 0.46
N VAL A 55 -2.70 3.55 1.36
CA VAL A 55 -1.25 3.76 1.37
C VAL A 55 -0.47 2.48 1.14
N LEU A 56 -1.13 1.33 1.30
CA LEU A 56 -0.54 0.01 1.10
C LEU A 56 -1.53 -0.90 0.37
N ASP A 57 -1.11 -1.43 -0.77
CA ASP A 57 -1.79 -2.53 -1.46
C ASP A 57 -0.83 -3.72 -1.46
N THR A 58 -1.22 -4.80 -0.79
CA THR A 58 -0.35 -5.97 -0.61
C THR A 58 -0.53 -7.02 -1.68
N CYS A 59 -1.66 -7.03 -2.42
CA CYS A 59 -2.08 -8.15 -3.26
C CYS A 59 -2.10 -9.53 -2.56
N LEU A 60 -2.03 -9.58 -1.22
CA LEU A 60 -1.95 -10.82 -0.43
C LEU A 60 -3.16 -10.94 0.48
N CYS A 61 -3.72 -12.14 0.62
CA CYS A 61 -4.75 -12.39 1.62
C CYS A 61 -4.18 -12.32 3.04
N GLY A 62 -5.05 -12.14 4.04
CA GLY A 62 -4.64 -12.03 5.45
C GLY A 62 -3.62 -13.09 5.89
N PRO A 63 -3.86 -14.40 5.69
CA PRO A 63 -2.90 -15.43 6.04
C PRO A 63 -1.54 -15.30 5.33
N CYS A 64 -1.52 -14.96 4.05
CA CYS A 64 -0.28 -14.78 3.29
C CYS A 64 0.46 -13.49 3.66
N CYS A 65 -0.27 -12.42 3.98
CA CYS A 65 0.28 -11.13 4.37
C CYS A 65 0.90 -11.18 5.78
N PHE A 66 0.20 -11.79 6.74
CA PHE A 66 0.58 -11.78 8.15
C PHE A 66 1.27 -13.08 8.62
N GLY A 67 1.26 -14.14 7.82
CA GLY A 67 1.87 -15.43 8.16
C GLY A 67 1.11 -16.25 9.21
N ASP A 68 -0.17 -15.93 9.47
CA ASP A 68 -1.01 -16.62 10.46
C ASP A 68 -2.37 -16.98 9.85
N ALA A 69 -2.71 -18.27 9.87
CA ALA A 69 -3.97 -18.78 9.31
C ALA A 69 -5.22 -18.15 9.94
N ARG A 70 -5.15 -17.67 11.18
CA ARG A 70 -6.27 -17.00 11.86
C ARG A 70 -6.62 -15.65 11.22
N MET A 71 -5.67 -15.05 10.51
CA MET A 71 -5.87 -13.81 9.77
C MET A 71 -6.74 -14.02 8.51
N VAL A 72 -7.32 -15.20 8.30
CA VAL A 72 -8.39 -15.39 7.31
C VAL A 72 -9.62 -14.53 7.62
N ASP A 73 -9.84 -14.18 8.89
CA ASP A 73 -10.92 -13.28 9.32
C ASP A 73 -10.42 -11.82 9.40
N PRO A 74 -10.92 -10.91 8.54
CA PRO A 74 -10.56 -9.50 8.57
C PRO A 74 -10.85 -8.78 9.88
N CYS A 75 -11.76 -9.29 10.71
CA CYS A 75 -12.05 -8.71 12.01
C CYS A 75 -10.86 -8.78 12.98
N THR A 76 -9.86 -9.62 12.68
CA THR A 76 -8.69 -9.85 13.52
C THR A 76 -7.50 -8.95 13.20
N TRP A 77 -7.53 -8.19 12.09
CA TRP A 77 -6.35 -7.47 11.57
C TRP A 77 -5.99 -6.18 12.30
N ASN A 78 -6.94 -5.60 13.05
CA ASN A 78 -6.79 -4.29 13.72
C ASN A 78 -6.87 -4.41 15.25
N GLY A 79 -6.54 -5.59 15.79
CA GLY A 79 -6.59 -5.92 17.23
C GLY A 79 -5.41 -5.42 18.04
#